data_AF-A0A9N9EEK4-F1
#
_entry.id   AF-A0A9N9EEK4-F1
#
_cell.length_a   1.000
_cell.length_b   1.000
_cell.length_c   1.000
_cell.angle_alpha   90.00
_cell.angle_beta   90.00
_cell.angle_gamma   90.00
#
_symmetry.space_group_name_H-M   'P 1'
#
loop_
_entity.id
_entity.type
_entity.pdbx_description
1 polymer ?
#
loop_
_entity_poly.entity_id
_entity_poly.type
_entity_poly.pdbx_seq_one_letter_code
_entity_poly.pdbx_strand_id
1 'polypeptide(L)'
;NASTISNPTIANIENQWKSLSETDKSNLIKKLEELQKQDWNKLSIDDKRAAYYVSFGPHGPREPFIGPGHTSKVFIGVGGVLAASLGFLLFTHKAVPEHPRTLTKEWQEATNEKMLRQKADPITGISSEGYKGKGYVE
;
A
#
# COMPACT_ATOMS: atom_id res chain seq x y z
N ASN A 1 -33.49 -4.13 31.42
CA ASN A 1 -32.84 -5.45 31.61
C ASN A 1 -31.36 -5.29 31.38
N ALA A 2 -30.60 -5.23 32.49
CA ALA A 2 -29.20 -4.85 32.52
C ALA A 2 -28.29 -5.98 32.02
N SER A 3 -27.30 -5.58 31.25
CA SER A 3 -26.29 -6.37 30.56
C SER A 3 -25.43 -7.19 31.54
N THR A 4 -25.60 -8.51 31.55
CA THR A 4 -24.75 -9.43 32.32
C THR A 4 -23.65 -10.03 31.44
N ILE A 5 -22.54 -9.31 31.31
CA ILE A 5 -21.22 -9.92 31.07
C ILE A 5 -20.36 -9.50 32.27
N SER A 6 -20.47 -10.24 33.36
CA SER A 6 -20.04 -9.84 34.71
C SER A 6 -18.60 -10.22 35.08
N ASN A 7 -17.73 -10.53 34.13
CA ASN A 7 -16.27 -10.55 34.33
C ASN A 7 -15.61 -10.64 32.95
N PRO A 8 -14.79 -9.65 32.51
CA PRO A 8 -13.91 -9.88 31.38
C PRO A 8 -13.03 -11.07 31.75
N THR A 9 -13.11 -12.15 30.97
CA THR A 9 -12.34 -13.35 31.25
C THR A 9 -10.89 -12.99 30.97
N ILE A 10 -10.10 -12.87 32.04
CA ILE A 10 -8.69 -12.51 32.01
C ILE A 10 -7.93 -13.33 30.95
N ALA A 11 -8.34 -14.59 30.75
CA ALA A 11 -7.83 -15.52 29.76
C ALA A 11 -7.90 -15.04 28.29
N ASN A 12 -8.84 -14.16 27.91
CA ASN A 12 -9.03 -13.74 26.50
C ASN A 12 -8.99 -12.21 26.31
N ILE A 13 -8.24 -11.52 27.17
CA ILE A 13 -8.22 -10.06 27.16
C ILE A 13 -7.72 -9.48 25.84
N GLU A 14 -6.83 -10.18 25.13
CA GLU A 14 -6.21 -9.70 23.89
C GLU A 14 -7.26 -9.42 22.80
N ASN A 15 -8.25 -10.31 22.67
CA ASN A 15 -9.32 -10.19 21.69
C ASN A 15 -10.44 -9.24 22.14
N GLN A 16 -10.67 -9.13 23.46
CA GLN A 16 -11.79 -8.37 24.01
C GLN A 16 -11.45 -6.91 24.29
N TRP A 17 -10.17 -6.58 24.51
CA TRP A 17 -9.74 -5.26 24.98
C TRP A 17 -10.27 -4.10 24.14
N LYS A 18 -10.28 -4.24 22.80
CA LYS A 18 -10.78 -3.19 21.90
C LYS A 18 -12.29 -2.99 21.99
N SER A 19 -13.02 -4.02 22.39
CA SER A 19 -14.49 -4.01 22.52
C SER A 19 -15.00 -3.61 23.91
N LEU A 20 -14.12 -3.60 24.92
CA LEU A 20 -14.49 -3.21 26.28
C LEU A 20 -14.78 -1.71 26.37
N SER A 21 -15.74 -1.35 27.21
CA SER A 21 -15.99 0.06 27.55
C SER A 21 -14.82 0.62 28.38
N GLU A 22 -14.64 1.95 28.38
CA GLU A 22 -13.59 2.60 29.17
C GLU A 22 -13.76 2.35 30.68
N THR A 23 -15.01 2.25 31.14
CA THR A 23 -15.34 1.88 32.52
C THR A 23 -14.87 0.46 32.84
N ASP A 24 -15.13 -0.50 31.95
CA ASP A 24 -14.71 -1.90 32.15
C ASP A 24 -13.19 -2.06 32.09
N LYS A 25 -12.52 -1.36 31.17
CA LYS A 25 -11.05 -1.31 31.12
C LYS A 25 -10.49 -0.79 32.44
N SER A 26 -11.03 0.32 32.95
CA SER A 26 -10.59 0.92 34.22
C SER A 26 -10.80 -0.02 35.42
N ASN A 27 -11.94 -0.70 35.48
CA ASN A 27 -12.23 -1.66 36.54
C ASN A 27 -11.30 -2.88 36.48
N LEU A 28 -11.01 -3.38 35.27
CA LEU A 28 -10.07 -4.47 35.07
C LEU A 28 -8.63 -4.08 35.46
N ILE A 29 -8.19 -2.88 35.06
CA ILE A 29 -6.87 -2.34 35.43
C ILE A 29 -6.74 -2.31 36.96
N LYS A 30 -7.71 -1.70 37.66
CA LYS A 30 -7.72 -1.66 39.13
C LYS A 30 -7.67 -3.05 39.76
N LYS A 31 -8.43 -4.01 39.22
CA LYS A 31 -8.41 -5.40 39.69
C LYS A 31 -7.03 -6.05 39.52
N LEU A 32 -6.39 -5.86 38.37
CA LEU A 32 -5.05 -6.38 38.10
C LEU A 32 -4.00 -5.72 39.00
N GLU A 33 -4.11 -4.41 39.25
CA GLU A 33 -3.25 -3.69 40.19
C GLU A 33 -3.34 -4.25 41.61
N GLU A 34 -4.55 -4.53 42.11
CA GLU A 34 -4.73 -5.14 43.43
C GLU A 34 -4.14 -6.56 43.51
N LEU A 35 -4.26 -7.36 42.43
CA LEU A 35 -3.64 -8.67 42.37
C LEU A 35 -2.10 -8.58 42.36
N GLN A 36 -1.53 -7.62 41.64
CA GLN A 36 -0.09 -7.42 41.56
C GLN A 36 0.57 -7.00 42.89
N LYS A 37 -0.21 -6.48 43.85
CA LYS A 37 0.28 -6.19 45.21
C LYS A 37 0.51 -7.45 46.05
N GLN A 38 -0.04 -8.60 45.65
CA GLN A 38 0.10 -9.87 46.37
C GLN A 38 1.35 -10.65 45.91
N ASP A 39 1.59 -11.82 46.49
CA ASP A 39 2.70 -12.71 46.09
C ASP A 39 2.54 -13.21 44.65
N TRP A 40 3.52 -12.91 43.80
CA TRP A 40 3.51 -13.24 42.37
C TRP A 40 3.59 -14.73 42.06
N ASN A 41 3.97 -15.56 43.04
CA ASN A 41 3.92 -17.01 42.89
C ASN A 41 2.49 -17.56 42.96
N LYS A 42 1.55 -16.78 43.49
CA LYS A 42 0.12 -17.15 43.61
C LYS A 42 -0.73 -16.65 42.45
N LEU A 43 -0.20 -15.77 41.60
CA LEU A 43 -0.89 -15.28 40.40
C LEU A 43 -0.98 -16.38 39.35
N SER A 44 -2.18 -16.54 38.77
CA SER A 44 -2.36 -17.44 37.65
C SER A 44 -1.56 -16.97 36.42
N ILE A 45 -1.29 -17.88 35.49
CA ILE A 45 -0.62 -17.53 34.23
C ILE A 45 -1.46 -16.55 33.41
N ASP A 46 -2.79 -16.66 33.47
CA ASP A 46 -3.72 -15.78 32.79
C ASP A 46 -3.65 -14.36 33.35
N ASP A 47 -3.58 -14.20 34.68
CA ASP A 47 -3.44 -12.89 35.33
C ASP A 47 -2.15 -12.20 34.89
N LYS A 48 -1.06 -12.96 34.81
CA LYS A 48 0.25 -12.46 34.35
C LYS A 48 0.19 -12.04 32.88
N ARG A 49 -0.42 -12.85 32.02
CA ARG A 49 -0.61 -12.53 30.60
C ARG A 49 -1.48 -11.30 30.42
N ALA A 50 -2.56 -11.18 31.18
CA ALA A 50 -3.44 -10.02 31.10
C ALA A 50 -2.77 -8.75 31.62
N ALA A 51 -2.06 -8.82 32.74
CA ALA A 51 -1.24 -7.72 33.25
C ALA A 51 -0.23 -7.24 32.20
N TYR A 52 0.45 -8.18 31.54
CA TYR A 52 1.39 -7.88 30.47
C TYR A 52 0.70 -7.23 29.27
N TYR A 53 -0.45 -7.77 28.82
CA TYR A 53 -1.18 -7.20 27.69
C TYR A 53 -1.75 -5.81 27.99
N VAL A 54 -2.30 -5.58 29.18
CA VAL A 54 -2.80 -4.26 29.58
C VAL A 54 -1.66 -3.24 29.61
N SER A 55 -0.50 -3.61 30.13
CA SER A 55 0.64 -2.70 30.27
C SER A 55 1.42 -2.49 28.95
N PHE A 56 1.55 -3.56 28.15
CA PHE A 56 2.47 -3.65 27.01
C PHE A 56 1.83 -4.19 25.72
N GLY A 57 0.52 -4.38 25.65
CA GLY A 57 -0.19 -4.79 24.44
C GLY A 57 -0.26 -3.70 23.35
N PRO A 58 -0.58 -4.07 22.10
CA PRO A 58 -0.68 -3.16 20.94
C PRO A 58 -2.01 -2.40 20.94
N HIS A 59 -2.20 -1.52 21.92
CA HIS A 59 -3.40 -0.71 22.10
C HIS A 59 -3.06 0.71 22.55
N GLY A 60 -4.06 1.60 22.48
CA GLY A 60 -3.89 3.00 22.85
C GLY A 60 -2.77 3.66 22.01
N PRO A 61 -1.77 4.31 22.65
CA PRO A 61 -0.64 4.92 21.93
C PRO A 61 0.25 3.92 21.16
N ARG A 62 0.11 2.62 21.43
CA ARG A 62 0.95 1.55 20.86
C ARG A 62 0.18 0.69 19.85
N GLU A 63 -0.96 1.18 19.38
CA GLU A 63 -1.69 0.54 18.30
C GLU A 63 -0.90 0.66 16.98
N PRO A 64 -0.67 -0.45 16.24
CA PRO A 64 0.07 -0.41 15.00
C PRO A 64 -0.69 0.37 13.92
N PHE A 65 0.02 1.24 13.20
CA PHE A 65 -0.53 1.98 12.05
C PHE A 65 -0.96 1.05 10.90
N ILE A 66 -0.28 -0.10 10.78
CA ILE A 66 -0.55 -1.10 9.75
C ILE A 66 -1.37 -2.22 10.41
N GLY A 67 -2.69 -2.11 10.30
CA GLY A 67 -3.63 -3.12 10.78
C GLY A 67 -4.00 -4.18 9.72
N PRO A 68 -4.82 -5.17 10.10
CA PRO A 68 -5.36 -6.16 9.16
C PRO A 68 -6.09 -5.48 7.99
N GLY A 69 -5.78 -5.90 6.77
CA GLY A 69 -6.39 -5.37 5.54
C GLY A 69 -5.87 -3.99 5.10
N HIS A 70 -4.94 -3.37 5.84
CA HIS A 70 -4.34 -2.08 5.44
C HIS A 70 -3.63 -2.19 4.09
N THR A 71 -2.79 -3.20 3.90
CA THR A 71 -2.04 -3.42 2.65
C THR A 71 -2.97 -3.56 1.45
N SER A 72 -4.07 -4.31 1.58
CA SER A 72 -5.04 -4.47 0.50
C SER A 72 -5.73 -3.16 0.15
N LYS A 73 -6.10 -2.34 1.15
CA LYS A 73 -6.68 -1.01 0.92
C LYS A 73 -5.71 -0.10 0.17
N VAL A 74 -4.43 -0.09 0.57
CA VAL A 74 -3.38 0.70 -0.11
C VAL A 74 -3.21 0.23 -1.54
N PHE A 75 -3.09 -1.09 -1.76
CA PHE A 75 -2.91 -1.65 -3.09
C PHE A 75 -4.07 -1.31 -4.03
N ILE A 76 -5.31 -1.50 -3.56
CA ILE A 76 -6.52 -1.17 -4.33
C ILE A 76 -6.61 0.34 -4.59
N GLY A 77 -6.30 1.17 -3.59
CA GLY A 77 -6.33 2.63 -3.73
C GLY A 77 -5.30 3.13 -4.76
N VAL A 78 -4.05 2.69 -4.64
CA VAL A 78 -2.99 3.06 -5.59
C VAL A 78 -3.31 2.53 -6.99
N GLY A 79 -3.70 1.26 -7.11
CA GLY A 79 -4.09 0.66 -8.38
C GLY A 79 -5.27 1.38 -9.04
N GLY A 80 -6.26 1.79 -8.25
CA GLY A 80 -7.41 2.56 -8.71
C GLY A 80 -7.01 3.93 -9.28
N VAL A 81 -6.12 4.66 -8.61
CA VAL A 81 -5.63 5.96 -9.10
C VAL A 81 -4.81 5.80 -10.39
N LEU A 82 -3.95 4.78 -10.47
CA LEU A 82 -3.18 4.48 -11.69
C LEU A 82 -4.10 4.12 -12.85
N ALA A 83 -5.11 3.28 -12.61
CA ALA A 83 -6.09 2.91 -13.63
C ALA A 83 -6.91 4.12 -14.09
N ALA A 84 -7.34 5.00 -13.18
CA ALA A 84 -8.04 6.23 -13.52
C ALA A 84 -7.17 7.19 -14.34
N SER A 85 -5.89 7.34 -13.96
CA SER A 85 -4.92 8.16 -14.70
C SER A 85 -4.69 7.64 -16.12
N LEU A 86 -4.49 6.31 -16.26
CA LEU A 86 -4.35 5.68 -17.58
C LEU A 86 -5.62 5.84 -18.41
N GLY A 87 -6.80 5.65 -17.80
CA GLY A 87 -8.08 5.87 -18.46
C GLY A 87 -8.23 7.30 -18.97
N PHE A 88 -7.85 8.29 -18.17
CA PHE A 88 -7.87 9.70 -18.56
C PHE A 88 -6.88 10.01 -19.70
N LEU A 89 -5.68 9.45 -19.66
CA LEU A 89 -4.70 9.59 -20.75
C LEU A 89 -5.25 9.00 -22.05
N LEU A 90 -5.79 7.79 -22.03
CA LEU A 90 -6.35 7.16 -23.22
C LEU A 90 -7.57 7.91 -23.76
N PHE A 91 -8.39 8.47 -22.87
CA PHE A 91 -9.53 9.30 -23.25
C PHE A 91 -9.08 10.58 -23.95
N THR A 92 -8.13 11.31 -23.38
CA THR A 92 -7.61 12.56 -23.96
C THR A 92 -6.84 12.31 -25.25
N HIS A 93 -6.07 11.22 -25.34
CA HIS A 93 -5.37 10.83 -26.57
C HIS A 93 -6.34 10.56 -27.73
N LYS A 94 -7.51 9.98 -27.46
CA LYS A 94 -8.55 9.78 -28.48
C LYS A 94 -9.23 11.08 -28.94
N ALA A 95 -9.17 12.13 -28.12
CA ALA A 95 -9.77 13.42 -28.43
C ALA A 95 -8.87 14.30 -29.34
N VAL A 96 -7.64 13.88 -29.63
CA VAL A 96 -6.73 14.59 -30.55
C VAL A 96 -6.94 14.05 -31.97
N PRO A 97 -7.52 14.84 -32.90
CA PRO A 97 -7.96 14.33 -34.20
C PRO A 97 -6.87 14.24 -35.26
N GLU A 98 -5.80 15.02 -35.15
CA GLU A 98 -4.79 15.14 -36.20
C GLU A 98 -3.38 14.96 -35.65
N HIS A 99 -2.65 14.01 -36.22
CA HIS A 99 -1.21 13.89 -36.04
C HIS A 99 -0.48 14.66 -37.14
N PRO A 100 0.72 15.21 -36.88
CA PRO A 100 1.55 15.81 -37.90
C PRO A 100 1.74 14.86 -39.09
N ARG A 101 1.62 15.38 -40.31
CA ARG A 101 1.85 14.61 -41.55
C ARG A 101 3.24 13.93 -41.60
N THR A 102 4.20 14.43 -40.83
CA THR A 102 5.55 13.88 -40.74
C THR A 102 5.66 12.59 -39.92
N LEU A 103 4.60 12.20 -39.20
CA LEU A 103 4.54 10.95 -38.43
C LEU A 103 3.96 9.77 -39.23
N THR A 104 3.79 9.91 -40.56
CA THR A 104 3.44 8.77 -41.39
C THR A 104 4.69 7.95 -41.73
N LYS A 105 4.49 6.63 -41.85
CA LYS A 105 5.58 5.72 -42.24
C LYS A 105 6.26 6.12 -43.54
N GLU A 106 5.49 6.55 -44.54
CA GLU A 106 6.01 7.03 -45.83
C GLU A 106 6.95 8.24 -45.65
N TRP A 107 6.57 9.21 -44.81
CA TRP A 107 7.40 10.38 -44.55
C TRP A 107 8.68 10.04 -43.78
N GLN A 108 8.58 9.11 -42.82
CA GLN A 108 9.72 8.61 -42.06
C GLN A 108 10.70 7.83 -42.96
N GLU A 109 10.19 6.99 -43.88
CA GLU A 109 10.99 6.28 -44.87
C GLU A 109 11.67 7.24 -45.86
N ALA A 110 10.93 8.26 -46.36
CA ALA A 110 11.51 9.31 -47.20
C ALA A 110 12.59 10.12 -46.46
N THR A 111 12.42 10.31 -45.14
CA THR A 111 13.43 10.96 -44.29
C THR A 111 14.68 10.09 -44.17
N ASN A 112 14.52 8.78 -43.96
CA ASN A 112 15.63 7.82 -43.99
C ASN A 112 16.40 7.86 -45.32
N GLU A 113 15.70 7.85 -46.46
CA GLU A 113 16.34 7.96 -47.77
C GLU A 113 17.13 9.26 -47.92
N LYS A 114 16.55 10.39 -47.52
CA LYS A 114 17.22 11.68 -47.56
C LYS A 114 18.50 11.68 -46.73
N MET A 115 18.46 11.10 -45.53
CA MET A 115 19.61 11.00 -44.63
C MET A 115 20.72 10.13 -45.20
N LEU A 116 20.38 9.00 -45.81
CA LEU A 116 21.33 8.16 -46.53
C LEU A 116 21.99 8.93 -47.69
N ARG A 117 21.21 9.68 -48.48
CA ARG A 117 21.74 10.52 -49.58
C ARG A 117 22.70 11.60 -49.06
N GLN A 118 22.42 12.13 -47.88
CA GLN A 118 23.23 13.17 -47.23
C GLN A 118 24.39 12.61 -46.39
N LYS A 119 24.52 11.28 -46.28
CA LYS A 119 25.48 10.60 -45.38
C LYS A 119 25.38 11.08 -43.94
N ALA A 120 24.15 11.28 -43.45
CA ALA A 120 23.90 11.69 -42.08
C ALA A 120 24.28 10.56 -41.11
N ASP A 121 24.97 10.91 -40.03
CA ASP A 121 25.51 10.02 -39.00
C ASP A 121 26.23 8.76 -39.55
N PRO A 122 27.37 8.93 -40.24
CA PRO A 122 28.09 7.84 -40.89
C PRO A 122 28.85 6.91 -39.93
N ILE A 123 28.98 7.27 -38.64
CA ILE A 123 29.74 6.45 -37.66
C ILE A 123 28.81 5.50 -36.90
N THR A 124 27.65 5.98 -36.44
CA THR A 124 26.74 5.21 -35.57
C THR A 124 25.31 5.16 -36.07
N GLY A 125 24.95 5.98 -37.06
CA GLY A 125 23.57 6.17 -37.50
C GLY A 125 23.26 5.43 -38.80
N ILE A 126 22.19 5.88 -39.44
CA ILE A 126 21.60 5.18 -40.58
C ILE A 126 22.56 4.99 -41.77
N SER A 127 23.54 5.89 -41.92
CA SER A 127 24.54 5.83 -42.99
C SER A 127 25.81 5.05 -42.63
N SER A 128 25.88 4.45 -41.44
CA SER A 128 27.05 3.71 -40.98
C SER A 128 27.18 2.33 -41.61
N GLU A 129 28.42 1.87 -41.77
CA GLU A 129 28.69 0.53 -42.29
C GLU A 129 28.12 -0.54 -41.35
N GLY A 130 27.25 -1.39 -41.88
CA GLY A 130 26.62 -2.47 -41.10
C GLY A 130 25.43 -2.06 -40.24
N TYR A 131 24.83 -0.89 -40.46
CA TYR A 131 23.59 -0.49 -39.78
C TYR A 131 22.43 -1.48 -40.04
N LYS A 132 21.75 -1.92 -38.97
CA LYS A 132 20.64 -2.92 -39.01
C LYS A 132 19.32 -2.42 -38.40
N GLY A 133 19.21 -1.14 -38.05
CA GLY A 133 18.02 -0.56 -37.44
C GLY A 133 16.96 -0.10 -38.45
N LYS A 134 15.76 0.27 -37.96
CA LYS A 134 14.67 0.84 -38.78
C LYS A 134 14.87 2.32 -39.14
N GLY A 135 15.94 2.95 -38.64
CA GLY A 135 16.16 4.38 -38.81
C GLY A 135 15.16 5.19 -37.99
N TYR A 136 14.57 6.20 -38.61
CA TYR A 136 13.59 7.10 -38.00
C TYR A 136 12.13 6.65 -38.22
N VAL A 137 11.94 5.38 -38.60
CA VAL A 137 10.60 4.79 -38.70
C VAL A 137 10.22 4.23 -37.34
N GLU A 138 9.17 4.82 -36.75
CA GLU A 138 8.61 4.47 -35.44
C GLU A 138 7.37 3.58 -35.58
#